data_AF-A0A479ZYP8-F1
#
_entry.id   AF-A0A479ZYP8-F1
#
_cell.length_a   1.000
_cell.length_b   1.000
_cell.length_c   1.000
_cell.angle_alpha   90.00
_cell.angle_beta   90.00
_cell.angle_gamma   90.00
#
_symmetry.space_group_name_H-M   'P 1'
#
loop_
_entity.id
_entity.type
_entity.pdbx_description
1 polymer ?
#
loop_
_entity_poly.entity_id
_entity_poly.type
_entity_poly.pdbx_seq_one_letter_code
_entity_poly.pdbx_strand_id
1 'polypeptide(L)' 'MNRPDFENLEVYKLAEKLANQIWYIVKEWDYFAKDTIGKQIVRLLIVFVPILRKAGGDIMAKIIADL' A
#
# COMPACT_ATOMS: atom_id res chain seq x y z
N MET A 1 18.47 2.66 -17.74
CA MET A 1 18.16 3.68 -16.70
C MET A 1 16.80 3.34 -16.14
N ASN A 2 16.74 2.88 -14.88
CA ASN A 2 15.46 2.68 -14.19
C ASN A 2 14.76 4.02 -14.07
N ARG A 3 13.53 4.10 -14.58
CA ARG A 3 12.70 5.28 -14.37
C ARG A 3 12.07 5.12 -12.98
N PRO A 4 12.47 5.91 -11.98
CA PRO A 4 11.96 5.77 -10.61
C PRO A 4 10.43 5.84 -10.56
N ASP A 5 9.81 6.58 -11.47
CA ASP A 5 8.34 6.69 -11.58
C ASP A 5 7.68 5.36 -11.96
N PHE A 6 8.33 4.56 -12.82
CA PHE A 6 7.79 3.27 -13.27
C PHE A 6 7.92 2.21 -12.16
N GLU A 7 9.07 2.15 -11.50
CA GLU A 7 9.28 1.24 -10.36
C GLU A 7 8.35 1.59 -9.19
N ASN A 8 8.16 2.88 -8.89
CA ASN A 8 7.22 3.32 -7.87
C ASN A 8 5.77 2.89 -8.19
N LEU A 9 5.37 2.93 -9.46
CA LEU A 9 4.05 2.49 -9.90
C LEU A 9 3.89 0.97 -9.77
N GLU A 10 4.93 0.18 -10.07
CA GLU A 10 4.91 -1.27 -9.88
C GLU A 10 4.89 -1.65 -8.40
N VAL A 11 5.73 -1.01 -7.56
CA VAL A 11 5.74 -1.21 -6.11
C VAL A 11 4.37 -0.86 -5.50
N TYR A 12 3.74 0.22 -5.94
CA TYR A 12 2.38 0.57 -5.54
C TYR A 12 1.37 -0.53 -5.89
N LYS A 13 1.36 -1.00 -7.15
CA LYS A 13 0.45 -2.07 -7.61
C LYS A 13 0.65 -3.38 -6.84
N LEU A 14 1.91 -3.72 -6.53
CA LEU A 14 2.26 -4.89 -5.74
C LEU A 14 1.76 -4.77 -4.31
N ALA A 15 1.92 -3.59 -3.69
CA ALA A 15 1.43 -3.34 -2.34
C ALA A 15 -0.10 -3.38 -2.24
N GLU A 16 -0.82 -2.86 -3.23
CA GLU A 16 -2.29 -2.94 -3.29
C GLU A 16 -2.77 -4.40 -3.44
N LYS A 17 -2.11 -5.19 -4.29
CA LYS A 17 -2.39 -6.61 -4.44
C LYS A 17 -2.15 -7.37 -3.12
N LEU A 18 -1.04 -7.09 -2.45
CA LEU A 18 -0.71 -7.70 -1.15
C LEU A 18 -1.76 -7.35 -0.08
N ALA A 19 -2.16 -6.08 0.00
CA ALA A 19 -3.18 -5.64 0.94
C ALA A 19 -4.52 -6.36 0.74
N ASN A 20 -4.94 -6.54 -0.52
CA ASN A 20 -6.14 -7.30 -0.85
C ASN A 20 -6.03 -8.77 -0.42
N GLN A 21 -4.90 -9.42 -0.68
CA GLN A 21 -4.69 -10.80 -0.27
C GLN A 21 -4.76 -10.97 1.25
N ILE A 22 -4.10 -10.10 2.01
CA ILE A 22 -4.14 -10.14 3.47
C ILE A 22 -5.56 -9.85 3.99
N TRP A 23 -6.30 -8.93 3.37
CA TRP A 23 -7.69 -8.66 3.71
C TRP A 23 -8.57 -9.92 3.60
N TYR A 24 -8.44 -10.70 2.52
CA TYR A 24 -9.17 -11.95 2.37
C TYR A 24 -8.78 -12.99 3.43
N ILE A 25 -7.49 -13.09 3.77
CA ILE A 25 -7.01 -14.01 4.82
C ILE A 25 -7.61 -13.63 6.19
N VAL A 26 -7.51 -12.35 6.58
CA VAL A 26 -8.04 -11.87 7.87
C VAL A 26 -9.55 -12.00 7.94
N LYS A 27 -10.26 -11.91 6.80
CA LYS A 27 -11.71 -12.14 6.74
C LYS A 27 -12.13 -13.55 7.13
N GLU A 28 -11.27 -14.56 6.96
CA GLU A 28 -11.57 -15.95 7.32
C GLU A 28 -11.26 -16.26 8.80
N TRP A 29 -10.58 -15.37 9.52
CA TRP A 29 -10.22 -15.61 10.91
C TRP A 29 -11.44 -15.60 11.84
N ASP A 30 -11.33 -16.27 12.98
CA ASP A 30 -12.34 -16.20 14.04
C ASP A 30 -12.42 -14.80 14.66
N TYR A 31 -13.46 -14.57 15.46
CA TYR A 31 -13.72 -13.27 16.05
C TYR A 31 -12.59 -12.79 16.98
N PHE A 32 -12.00 -13.69 17.78
CA PHE A 32 -10.97 -13.34 18.75
C PHE A 32 -9.68 -12.92 18.03
N ALA A 33 -9.25 -13.68 17.01
CA ALA A 33 -8.09 -13.34 16.21
C ALA A 33 -8.28 -12.02 15.41
N LYS A 34 -9.49 -11.78 14.88
CA LYS A 34 -9.85 -10.52 14.21
C LYS A 34 -9.79 -9.32 15.15
N ASP A 35 -10.34 -9.46 16.36
CA ASP A 35 -10.46 -8.34 17.30
C ASP A 35 -9.12 -7.93 17.92
N THR A 36 -8.23 -8.90 18.12
CA THR A 36 -6.91 -8.68 18.74
C THR A 36 -5.86 -8.21 17.75
N ILE A 37 -5.60 -8.98 16.70
CA ILE A 37 -4.49 -8.76 15.76
C ILE A 37 -5.01 -8.36 14.37
N GLY A 38 -6.13 -8.93 13.92
CA GLY A 38 -6.69 -8.65 12.59
C GLY A 38 -6.98 -7.17 12.37
N LYS A 39 -7.59 -6.48 13.33
CA LYS A 39 -7.81 -5.02 13.29
C LYS A 39 -6.52 -4.22 13.16
N GLN A 40 -5.45 -4.64 13.85
CA GLN A 40 -4.15 -3.96 13.78
C GLN A 40 -3.51 -4.13 12.41
N ILE A 41 -3.53 -5.35 11.86
CA ILE A 41 -3.02 -5.67 10.52
C ILE A 41 -3.76 -4.85 9.45
N VAL A 42 -5.11 -4.86 9.50
CA VAL A 42 -5.94 -4.10 8.57
C VAL A 42 -5.62 -2.61 8.62
N ARG A 43 -5.45 -2.04 9.82
CA ARG A 43 -5.13 -0.62 10.01
C ARG A 43 -3.76 -0.26 9.42
N LEU A 44 -2.78 -1.15 9.54
CA LEU A 44 -1.45 -0.96 8.98
C LEU A 44 -1.49 -0.96 7.44
N LEU A 45 -2.26 -1.87 6.83
CA LEU A 45 -2.47 -1.92 5.37
C LEU A 45 -3.16 -0.67 4.83
N ILE A 46 -4.18 -0.17 5.54
CA ILE A 46 -4.92 1.06 5.17
C ILE A 46 -4.00 2.28 5.13
N VAL A 47 -3.01 2.36 6.02
CA VAL A 47 -2.09 3.52 6.09
C VAL A 47 -0.91 3.35 5.12
N PHE A 48 -0.43 2.12 4.93
CA PHE A 48 0.73 1.84 4.10
C PHE A 48 0.50 2.09 2.60
N VAL A 49 -0.61 1.60 2.03
CA VAL A 49 -0.89 1.73 0.59
C VAL A 49 -1.02 3.20 0.15
N PRO A 50 -1.71 4.10 0.89
CA PRO A 50 -1.77 5.52 0.56
C PRO A 50 -0.42 6.25 0.70
N ILE A 51 0.46 5.81 1.60
CA ILE A 51 1.81 6.39 1.73
C ILE A 51 2.61 6.12 0.46
N LEU A 52 2.56 4.89 -0.06
CA LEU A 52 3.21 4.55 -1.33
C LEU A 52 2.62 5.34 -2.51
N ARG A 53 1.29 5.52 -2.53
CA ARG A 53 0.62 6.38 -3.52
C ARG A 53 1.10 7.83 -3.45
N LYS A 54 1.20 8.38 -2.24
CA LYS A 54 1.64 9.76 -2.01
C LYS A 54 3.11 9.95 -2.39
N ALA A 55 3.98 9.00 -2.04
CA ALA A 55 5.40 9.03 -2.40
C ALA A 55 5.61 9.08 -3.93
N GLY A 56 4.86 8.29 -4.70
CA GLY A 56 4.91 8.35 -6.18
C GLY A 56 4.35 9.66 -6.76
N GLY A 57 3.25 10.18 -6.19
CA GLY A 57 2.66 11.45 -6.62
C GLY A 57 3.54 12.67 -6.32
N ASP A 58 4.19 12.70 -5.16
CA ASP A 58 5.08 13.79 -4.76
C ASP A 58 6.34 13.84 -5.64
N ILE A 59 6.86 12.69 -6.10
CA ILE A 59 7.99 12.62 -7.03
C ILE A 59 7.60 13.16 -8.42
N MET A 60 6.44 12.75 -8.96
CA MET A 60 5.93 13.26 -10.23
C MET A 60 5.65 14.76 -10.20
N ALA A 61 5.08 15.26 -9.09
CA ALA A 61 4.85 16.68 -8.88
C ALA A 61 6.17 17.46 -8.82
N LYS A 62 7.21 16.89 -8.22
CA LYS A 62 8.55 17.48 -8.15
C LYS A 62 9.23 17.52 -9.52
N ILE A 63 9.11 16.47 -10.32
CA ILE A 63 9.63 16.42 -11.69
C ILE A 63 8.92 17.44 -12.60
N ILE A 64 7.59 17.61 -12.47
CA ILE A 64 6.84 18.61 -13.23
C ILE A 64 7.18 20.04 -12.79
N ALA A 65 7.44 20.25 -11.49
CA ALA A 65 7.82 21.56 -10.95
C ALA A 65 9.27 21.95 -11.28
N ASP A 66 10.16 20.97 -11.49
CA ASP A 66 11.56 21.17 -11.85
C ASP A 66 11.80 21.23 -13.38
N LEU A 67 10.73 21.14 -14.20
CA LEU A 67 10.71 21.33 -15.67
C LEU A 67 10.19 22.72 -16.06
#